data_AF-A0A6M1SME1-F1
#
_entry.id   AF-A0A6M1SME1-F1
#
_cell.length_a   1.000
_cell.length_b   1.000
_cell.length_c   1.000
_cell.angle_alpha   90.00
_cell.angle_beta   90.00
_cell.angle_gamma   90.00
#
_symmetry.space_group_name_H-M   'P 1'
#
loop_
_entity.id
_entity.type
_entity.pdbx_description
1 polymer ?
#
loop_
_entity_poly.entity_id
_entity_poly.type
_entity_poly.pdbx_seq_one_letter_code
_entity_poly.pdbx_strand_id
1 'polypeptide(L)' 'MDTKESKTPEEEKEHVLNQRLPEDFDKAAPHKQPEAKKPPSGMHKLLPVVIIGLGLVVAAFVIFGMGNSGG' A
#
# COMPACT_ATOMS: atom_id res chain seq x y z
N MET A 1 32.84 18.87 37.22
CA MET A 1 31.99 18.16 36.25
C MET A 1 32.84 17.04 35.67
N ASP A 2 32.67 15.83 36.19
CA ASP A 2 33.39 14.64 35.71
C ASP A 2 32.72 14.13 34.44
N THR A 3 33.30 14.43 33.27
CA THR A 3 32.78 14.01 31.96
C THR A 3 33.25 12.60 31.59
N LYS A 4 33.19 11.66 32.53
CA LYS A 4 33.58 10.26 32.30
C LYS A 4 32.43 9.30 32.55
N GLU A 5 31.30 9.53 31.88
CA GLU A 5 30.31 8.48 31.67
C GLU A 5 30.76 7.61 30.49
N SER A 6 31.78 6.77 30.73
CA SER A 6 32.09 5.68 29.81
C SER A 6 31.04 4.61 30.01
N LYS A 7 29.87 4.78 29.38
CA LYS A 7 28.82 3.77 29.35
C LYS A 7 29.42 2.46 28.83
N THR A 8 29.12 1.38 29.52
CA THR A 8 29.58 0.05 29.12
C THR A 8 29.02 -0.27 27.72
N PRO A 9 29.65 -1.16 26.92
CA PRO A 9 29.16 -1.51 25.58
C PRO A 9 27.70 -2.03 25.56
N GLU A 10 27.21 -2.48 26.72
CA GLU A 10 25.84 -2.94 26.94
C GLU A 10 24.87 -1.75 27.10
N GLU A 11 25.26 -0.73 27.87
CA GLU A 11 24.48 0.51 28.02
C GLU A 11 24.43 1.33 26.72
N GLU A 12 25.48 1.32 25.90
CA GLU A 12 25.44 1.96 24.58
C GLU A 12 24.45 1.26 23.64
N LYS A 13 24.39 -0.08 23.67
CA LYS A 13 23.42 -0.85 22.89
C LYS A 13 22.00 -0.56 23.33
N GLU A 14 21.75 -0.56 24.64
CA GLU A 14 20.43 -0.26 25.21
C GLU A 14 20.00 1.17 24.88
N HIS A 15 20.92 2.14 24.97
CA HIS A 15 20.66 3.52 24.59
C HIS A 15 20.30 3.63 23.10
N VAL A 16 21.02 2.96 22.21
CA VAL A 16 20.71 2.96 20.77
C VAL A 16 19.37 2.27 20.49
N LEU A 17 19.05 1.18 21.19
CA LEU A 17 17.76 0.50 21.08
C LEU A 17 16.60 1.40 21.52
N ASN A 18 16.74 2.05 22.67
CA ASN A 18 15.74 2.98 23.22
C ASN A 18 15.59 4.26 22.39
N GLN A 19 16.62 4.67 21.63
CA GLN A 19 16.49 5.78 20.66
C GLN A 19 15.80 5.35 19.35
N ARG A 20 15.95 4.08 18.93
CA ARG A 20 15.39 3.58 17.66
C ARG A 20 13.92 3.23 17.76
N LEU A 21 13.50 2.70 18.92
CA LEU A 21 12.12 2.35 19.18
C LEU A 21 11.40 3.56 19.80
N PRO A 22 10.26 4.00 19.24
CA PRO A 22 9.42 4.99 19.89
C PRO A 22 9.04 4.52 21.29
N GLU A 23 8.92 5.44 22.25
CA GLU A 23 8.52 5.12 23.63
C GLU A 23 7.17 4.36 23.70
N ASP A 24 6.30 4.60 22.72
CA ASP A 24 4.99 3.96 22.61
C ASP A 24 4.97 2.76 21.66
N PHE A 25 6.12 2.17 21.28
CA PHE A 25 6.16 1.05 20.33
C PHE A 25 5.27 -0.13 20.75
N ASP A 26 5.32 -0.53 22.03
CA ASP A 26 4.52 -1.65 22.56
C ASP A 26 3.04 -1.30 22.76
N LYS A 27 2.72 -0.01 22.88
CA LYS A 27 1.34 0.51 23.05
C LYS A 27 0.71 0.91 21.72
N ALA A 28 1.51 1.05 20.68
CA ALA A 28 1.04 1.44 19.37
C ALA A 28 0.05 0.38 18.87
N ALA A 29 -1.10 0.85 18.41
CA ALA A 29 -2.09 0.03 17.73
C ALA A 29 -2.19 0.47 16.27
N PRO A 30 -1.23 0.10 15.39
CA PRO A 30 -1.21 0.54 13.99
C PRO A 30 -2.54 0.24 13.27
N HIS A 31 -3.14 -0.91 13.58
CA HIS A 31 -4.44 -1.34 13.04
C HIS A 31 -5.62 -0.43 13.43
N LYS A 32 -5.51 0.36 14.50
CA LYS A 32 -6.56 1.30 14.93
C LYS A 32 -6.45 2.67 14.25
N GLN A 33 -5.35 2.94 13.55
CA GLN A 33 -5.12 4.22 12.89
C GLN A 33 -6.16 4.50 11.80
N PRO A 34 -6.60 5.76 11.63
CA PRO A 34 -7.55 6.15 10.58
C PRO A 34 -7.12 5.72 9.17
N GLU A 35 -5.82 5.79 8.89
CA GLU A 35 -5.22 5.45 7.61
C GLU A 35 -5.32 3.94 7.32
N ALA A 36 -5.12 3.10 8.34
CA ALA A 36 -5.27 1.65 8.24
C ALA A 36 -6.73 1.22 8.02
N LYS A 37 -7.69 2.04 8.45
CA LYS A 37 -9.13 1.81 8.24
C LYS A 37 -9.61 2.29 6.87
N LYS A 38 -8.79 3.02 6.11
CA LYS A 38 -9.20 3.56 4.82
C LYS A 38 -9.43 2.40 3.84
N PRO A 39 -10.65 2.20 3.35
CA PRO A 39 -10.90 1.17 2.36
C PRO A 39 -10.10 1.48 1.09
N PRO A 40 -9.60 0.45 0.38
CA PRO A 40 -8.89 0.66 -0.87
C PRO A 40 -9.79 1.46 -1.82
N SER A 41 -9.26 2.54 -2.39
CA SER A 41 -10.00 3.35 -3.34
C SER A 41 -10.46 2.45 -4.48
N GLY A 42 -11.74 2.53 -4.87
CA GLY A 42 -12.35 1.66 -5.88
C GLY A 42 -11.70 1.70 -7.27
N MET A 43 -10.65 2.51 -7.45
CA MET A 43 -9.85 2.64 -8.66
C MET A 43 -9.30 1.29 -9.17
N HIS A 44 -8.95 0.37 -8.27
CA HIS A 44 -8.50 -0.98 -8.66
C HIS A 44 -9.59 -1.80 -9.39
N LYS A 45 -10.88 -1.46 -9.17
CA LYS A 45 -12.01 -2.08 -9.87
C LYS A 45 -12.23 -1.48 -11.27
N LEU A 46 -11.64 -0.32 -11.56
CA LEU A 46 -11.77 0.33 -12.87
C LEU A 46 -11.08 -0.49 -13.97
N LEU A 47 -9.90 -1.03 -13.68
CA LEU A 47 -9.10 -1.79 -14.65
C LEU A 47 -9.88 -2.97 -15.28
N PRO A 48 -10.48 -3.90 -14.51
CA PRO A 48 -11.26 -4.99 -15.10
C PRO A 48 -12.51 -4.50 -15.84
N VAL A 49 -13.16 -3.44 -15.35
CA VAL A 49 -14.34 -2.84 -16.02
C VAL A 49 -13.97 -2.31 -17.41
N VAL A 50 -12.84 -1.62 -17.53
CA VAL A 50 -12.34 -1.10 -18.82
C VAL A 50 -12.00 -2.25 -19.76
N ILE A 51 -11.35 -3.32 -19.28
CA ILE A 51 -11.01 -4.49 -20.11
C ILE A 51 -12.28 -5.14 -20.68
N ILE A 52 -13.29 -5.36 -19.84
CA ILE A 52 -14.57 -5.93 -20.27
C ILE A 52 -15.26 -5.01 -21.28
N GLY A 53 -15.31 -3.70 -21.00
CA GLY A 53 -15.89 -2.71 -21.91
C GLY A 53 -15.20 -2.69 -23.28
N LEU A 54 -13.87 -2.68 -23.30
CA LEU A 54 -13.10 -2.70 -24.56
C LEU A 54 -13.34 -4.00 -25.33
N GLY A 55 -13.41 -5.15 -24.64
CA GLY A 55 -13.73 -6.42 -25.25
C GLY A 55 -15.10 -6.44 -25.93
N LEU A 56 -16.13 -5.86 -25.29
CA LEU A 56 -17.47 -5.74 -25.87
C LEU A 56 -17.48 -4.83 -27.10
N VAL A 57 -16.77 -3.70 -27.05
CA VAL A 57 -16.66 -2.78 -28.18
C VAL A 57 -16.00 -3.47 -29.38
N VAL A 58 -14.88 -4.14 -29.17
CA VAL A 58 -14.18 -4.89 -30.23
C VAL A 58 -15.07 -6.01 -30.78
N ALA A 59 -15.74 -6.78 -29.92
CA ALA A 59 -16.65 -7.83 -30.35
C ALA A 59 -17.80 -7.28 -31.20
N ALA A 60 -18.40 -6.16 -30.79
CA ALA A 60 -19.44 -5.48 -31.56
C ALA A 60 -18.92 -5.04 -32.93
N PHE A 61 -17.74 -4.42 -33.00
CA PHE A 61 -17.14 -4.04 -34.28
C PHE A 61 -16.86 -5.24 -35.19
N VAL A 62 -16.41 -6.37 -34.66
CA VAL A 62 -16.17 -7.58 -35.45
C VAL A 62 -17.49 -8.15 -35.97
N ILE A 63 -18.49 -8.30 -35.10
CA ILE A 63 -19.79 -8.89 -35.47
C ILE A 63 -20.54 -8.01 -36.48
N PHE A 64 -20.66 -6.71 -36.19
CA PHE A 64 -21.38 -5.78 -37.07
C PHE A 64 -20.56 -5.37 -38.30
N GLY A 65 -19.23 -5.32 -38.19
CA GLY A 65 -18.33 -4.95 -39.29
C GLY A 65 -18.11 -6.07 -40.31
N MET A 66 -17.86 -7.31 -39.87
CA MET A 66 -17.75 -8.45 -40.80
C MET A 66 -19.12 -8.92 -41.31
N GLY A 67 -20.20 -8.72 -40.54
CA GLY A 67 -21.56 -9.01 -40.99
C GLY A 67 -22.05 -8.10 -42.13
N ASN A 68 -21.45 -6.92 -42.28
CA ASN A 68 -21.84 -5.91 -43.28
C ASN A 68 -20.91 -5.87 -44.52
N SER A 69 -19.85 -6.68 -44.56
CA SER A 69 -18.93 -6.79 -45.71
C SER A 69 -19.20 -8.03 -46.59
N GLY A 70 -20.32 -8.72 -46.37
CA GLY A 70 -20.75 -9.90 -47.11
C GLY A 70 -21.88 -9.65 -48.11
N GLY A 71 -21.85 -8.52 -48.82
CA GLY A 71 -22.79 -8.16 -49.89
C GLY A 71 -22.07 -7.54 -51.08
#